data_AF-A0A9E7D6F3-F1
#
_entry.id   AF-A0A9E7D6F3-F1
#
_cell.length_a   1.000
_cell.length_b   1.000
_cell.length_c   1.000
_cell.angle_alpha   90.00
_cell.angle_beta   90.00
_cell.angle_gamma   90.00
#
_symmetry.space_group_name_H-M   'P 1'
#
loop_
_entity.id
_entity.type
_entity.pdbx_description
1 polymer ?
#
loop_
_entity_poly.entity_id
_entity_poly.type
_entity_poly.pdbx_seq_one_letter_code
_entity_poly.pdbx_strand_id
1 'polypeptide(L)'
;MTTVVAVDGSALGNPGPAGWAWYVDENCWAAGGWPSSSNNRGELTALLELLKATASTNEELHVLADSQYVINSVTKWMSGWKKRGWRKSDKSPVLNADLMQAIDKAITGRKVSFEWVRGHSGHPLNEAADDKARAAATAYQRHVSVESGPGWTRGENKGTTTTAPGSAQGSTAVPGSAQGANFPSRAEAAMTPGLPRTAAHASSRVGTSTSQPQQNVTALQQQIAQTQREIASEQQKIVAAHQSIVTIQQNITAAQQKIAKIQQKIASAQQTVTSAQQEILSANRHGGRAKSADPNPDTLF
;
A
#
# COMPACT_ATOMS: atom_id res chain seq x y z
N MET A 1 1.94 -2.84 31.34
CA MET A 1 1.20 -4.08 31.00
C MET A 1 1.76 -4.58 29.68
N THR A 2 2.01 -5.89 29.57
CA THR A 2 2.53 -6.49 28.34
C THR A 2 1.37 -7.08 27.55
N THR A 3 1.26 -6.73 26.27
CA THR A 3 0.23 -7.22 25.37
C THR A 3 0.82 -8.26 24.44
N VAL A 4 0.23 -9.47 24.47
CA VAL A 4 0.56 -10.54 23.53
C VAL A 4 -0.22 -10.29 22.25
N VAL A 5 0.47 -10.33 21.12
CA VAL A 5 -0.10 -10.07 19.80
C VAL A 5 0.57 -11.00 18.78
N ALA A 6 -0.19 -11.56 17.85
CA ALA A 6 0.36 -12.31 16.74
C ALA A 6 0.49 -11.46 15.49
N VAL A 7 1.48 -11.75 14.66
CA VAL A 7 1.67 -11.14 13.33
C VAL A 7 1.90 -12.22 12.31
N ASP A 8 1.27 -12.09 11.14
CA ASP A 8 1.42 -13.06 10.05
C ASP A 8 1.29 -12.41 8.67
N GLY A 9 1.85 -13.08 7.66
CA GLY A 9 1.75 -12.71 6.25
C GLY A 9 1.47 -13.92 5.38
N SER A 10 0.64 -13.71 4.36
CA SER A 10 0.23 -14.76 3.44
C SER A 10 0.44 -14.32 1.98
N ALA A 11 0.84 -15.23 1.11
CA ALA A 11 0.92 -14.98 -0.34
C ALA A 11 0.38 -16.17 -1.15
N LEU A 12 -0.58 -15.90 -2.02
CA LEU A 12 -1.19 -16.87 -2.96
C LEU A 12 -0.32 -16.97 -4.23
N GLY A 13 0.86 -17.56 -4.05
CA GLY A 13 1.97 -17.51 -5.02
C GLY A 13 3.03 -16.51 -4.56
N ASN A 14 4.30 -16.75 -4.86
CA ASN A 14 5.42 -15.97 -4.34
C ASN A 14 6.40 -15.55 -5.46
N PRO A 15 6.20 -14.39 -6.12
CA PRO A 15 5.20 -13.35 -5.82
C PRO A 15 3.77 -13.66 -6.32
N GLY A 16 2.77 -13.10 -5.66
CA GLY A 16 1.34 -13.27 -5.95
C GLY A 16 0.44 -12.40 -5.04
N PRO A 17 -0.90 -12.46 -5.16
CA PRO A 17 -1.81 -11.78 -4.25
C PRO A 17 -1.44 -12.09 -2.80
N ALA A 18 -1.25 -11.06 -2.00
CA ALA A 18 -0.63 -11.20 -0.69
C ALA A 18 -1.33 -10.34 0.35
N GLY A 19 -1.28 -10.79 1.60
CA GLY A 19 -1.89 -10.14 2.74
C GLY A 19 -0.96 -10.14 3.95
N TRP A 20 -1.30 -9.30 4.90
CA TRP A 20 -0.66 -9.18 6.20
C TRP A 20 -1.75 -8.98 7.25
N ALA A 21 -1.51 -9.45 8.46
CA ALA A 21 -2.38 -9.17 9.59
C ALA A 21 -1.62 -9.18 10.91
N TRP A 22 -2.11 -8.41 11.86
CA TRP A 22 -1.77 -8.56 13.28
C TRP A 22 -3.06 -8.73 14.09
N TYR A 23 -2.99 -9.50 15.17
CA TYR A 23 -4.16 -9.93 15.91
C TYR A 23 -3.89 -10.02 17.42
N VAL A 24 -4.72 -9.33 18.21
CA VAL A 24 -4.81 -9.50 19.67
C VAL A 24 -6.06 -10.30 20.02
N ASP A 25 -7.21 -9.82 19.55
CA ASP A 25 -8.54 -10.42 19.68
C ASP A 25 -9.47 -9.87 18.57
N GLU A 26 -10.70 -10.38 18.45
CA GLU A 26 -11.65 -9.97 17.40
C GLU A 26 -12.05 -8.48 17.43
N ASN A 27 -11.82 -7.77 18.55
CA ASN A 27 -12.06 -6.33 18.66
C ASN A 27 -10.79 -5.51 18.44
N CYS A 28 -9.61 -6.14 18.35
CA CYS A 28 -8.31 -5.48 18.25
C CYS A 28 -7.40 -6.25 17.28
N TRP A 29 -7.60 -6.01 15.99
CA TRP A 29 -6.82 -6.58 14.90
C TRP A 29 -6.83 -5.65 13.68
N ALA A 30 -5.85 -5.82 12.80
CA ALA A 30 -5.92 -5.21 11.48
C ALA A 30 -5.30 -6.09 10.40
N ALA A 31 -5.81 -5.94 9.17
CA ALA A 31 -5.29 -6.63 8.00
C ALA A 31 -5.29 -5.74 6.75
N GLY A 32 -4.44 -6.13 5.80
CA GLY A 32 -4.32 -5.47 4.50
C GLY A 32 -3.56 -6.36 3.53
N GLY A 33 -3.24 -5.84 2.35
CA GLY A 33 -2.53 -6.63 1.34
C GLY A 33 -2.27 -5.89 0.05
N TRP A 34 -1.87 -6.63 -0.98
CA TRP A 34 -1.61 -6.14 -2.32
C TRP A 34 -2.00 -7.16 -3.41
N PRO A 35 -2.25 -6.72 -4.66
CA PRO A 35 -2.46 -7.63 -5.79
C PRO A 35 -1.26 -8.54 -6.08
N SER A 36 -0.04 -8.11 -5.75
CA SER A 36 1.18 -8.89 -5.94
C SER A 36 2.27 -8.47 -4.95
N SER A 37 2.69 -9.39 -4.08
CA SER A 37 3.83 -9.25 -3.15
C SER A 37 4.40 -10.64 -2.79
N SER A 38 5.32 -10.71 -1.83
CA SER A 38 5.88 -11.96 -1.30
C SER A 38 5.42 -12.23 0.14
N ASN A 39 5.52 -13.49 0.58
CA ASN A 39 5.18 -13.87 1.96
C ASN A 39 5.98 -13.06 2.98
N ASN A 40 7.31 -13.07 2.87
CA ASN A 40 8.23 -12.35 3.74
C ASN A 40 7.91 -10.85 3.84
N ARG A 41 7.40 -10.25 2.75
CA ARG A 41 7.03 -8.84 2.75
C ARG A 41 5.70 -8.61 3.49
N GLY A 42 4.75 -9.54 3.36
CA GLY A 42 3.53 -9.57 4.18
C GLY A 42 3.85 -9.68 5.67
N GLU A 43 4.68 -10.65 6.06
CA GLU A 43 5.05 -10.89 7.46
C GLU A 43 5.76 -9.67 8.09
N LEU A 44 6.72 -9.05 7.39
CA LEU A 44 7.38 -7.84 7.86
C LEU A 44 6.42 -6.64 7.93
N THR A 45 5.46 -6.56 7.00
CA THR A 45 4.47 -5.47 7.02
C THR A 45 3.51 -5.62 8.18
N ALA A 46 3.07 -6.84 8.52
CA ALA A 46 2.25 -7.08 9.70
C ALA A 46 2.90 -6.53 10.97
N LEU A 47 4.20 -6.80 11.17
CA LEU A 47 4.97 -6.23 12.27
C LEU A 47 5.04 -4.70 12.19
N LEU A 48 5.32 -4.13 11.02
CA LEU A 48 5.41 -2.68 10.87
C LEU A 48 4.08 -1.98 11.17
N GLU A 49 2.96 -2.51 10.67
CA GLU A 49 1.63 -1.93 10.88
C GLU A 49 1.18 -2.06 12.33
N LEU A 50 1.51 -3.17 13.01
CA LEU A 50 1.35 -3.29 14.46
C LEU A 50 2.11 -2.20 15.20
N LEU A 51 3.39 -1.99 14.87
CA LEU A 51 4.22 -0.97 15.51
C LEU A 51 3.67 0.44 15.27
N LYS A 52 3.15 0.72 14.07
CA LYS A 52 2.51 2.01 13.77
C LYS A 52 1.22 2.20 14.56
N ALA A 53 0.34 1.20 14.59
CA ALA A 53 -0.95 1.26 15.28
C ALA A 53 -0.78 1.52 16.78
N THR A 54 0.32 1.04 17.35
CA THR A 54 0.65 1.16 18.77
C THR A 54 1.61 2.31 19.09
N ALA A 55 1.98 3.15 18.12
CA ALA A 55 3.04 4.15 18.28
C ALA A 55 2.73 5.24 19.33
N SER A 56 1.45 5.56 19.54
CA SER A 56 0.98 6.51 20.57
C SER A 56 0.78 5.87 21.95
N THR A 57 0.96 4.55 22.05
CA THR A 57 0.74 3.80 23.30
C THR A 57 2.06 3.57 24.03
N ASN A 58 2.00 3.45 25.35
CA ASN A 58 3.12 3.02 26.19
C ASN A 58 3.09 1.51 26.48
N GLU A 59 2.40 0.72 25.64
CA GLU A 59 2.29 -0.73 25.84
C GLU A 59 3.60 -1.44 25.48
N GLU A 60 3.97 -2.40 26.33
CA GLU A 60 5.04 -3.35 26.01
C GLU A 60 4.44 -4.47 25.15
N LEU A 61 5.09 -4.82 24.04
CA LEU A 61 4.58 -5.83 23.12
C LEU A 61 5.34 -7.14 23.27
N HIS A 62 4.59 -8.24 23.27
CA HIS A 62 5.12 -9.59 23.11
C HIS A 62 4.55 -10.18 21.83
N VAL A 63 5.38 -10.20 20.79
CA VAL A 63 4.99 -10.55 19.42
C VAL A 63 5.21 -12.03 19.17
N LEU A 64 4.13 -12.75 18.87
CA LEU A 64 4.16 -14.11 18.35
C LEU A 64 4.28 -14.06 16.83
N ALA A 65 5.21 -14.82 16.27
CA ALA A 65 5.32 -15.02 14.83
C ALA A 65 5.88 -16.42 14.54
N ASP A 66 5.36 -17.07 13.51
CA ASP A 66 5.93 -18.33 13.02
C ASP A 66 7.08 -18.13 12.01
N SER A 67 7.23 -16.90 11.52
CA SER A 67 8.34 -16.49 10.66
C SER A 67 9.64 -16.28 11.44
N GLN A 68 10.53 -17.27 11.32
CA GLN A 68 11.93 -17.09 11.72
C GLN A 68 12.61 -15.96 10.93
N TYR A 69 12.16 -15.67 9.70
CA TYR A 69 12.71 -14.58 8.91
C TYR A 69 12.45 -13.23 9.58
N VAL A 70 11.21 -12.94 10.00
CA VAL A 70 10.87 -11.71 10.73
C VAL A 70 11.66 -11.60 12.04
N ILE A 71 11.60 -12.64 12.87
CA ILE A 71 12.26 -12.63 14.19
C ILE A 71 13.76 -12.43 14.05
N ASN A 72 14.43 -13.19 13.19
CA ASN A 72 15.88 -13.05 13.01
C ASN A 72 16.25 -11.71 12.35
N SER A 73 15.42 -11.19 11.44
CA SER A 73 15.66 -9.90 10.79
C SER A 73 15.73 -8.78 11.81
N VAL A 74 14.84 -8.76 12.80
CA VAL A 74 14.81 -7.75 13.85
C VAL A 74 15.86 -8.02 14.94
N THR A 75 15.93 -9.25 15.44
CA THR A 75 16.71 -9.57 16.64
C THR A 75 18.19 -9.84 16.38
N LYS A 76 18.55 -10.38 15.20
CA LYS A 76 19.92 -10.82 14.89
C LYS A 76 20.60 -9.99 13.81
N TRP A 77 19.88 -9.66 12.74
CA TRP A 77 20.51 -9.13 11.53
C TRP A 77 20.47 -7.60 11.41
N MET A 78 19.41 -6.95 11.91
CA MET A 78 19.19 -5.51 11.79
C MET A 78 20.41 -4.68 12.22
N SER A 79 21.01 -4.99 13.38
CA SER A 79 22.16 -4.25 13.90
C SER A 79 23.37 -4.32 12.95
N GLY A 80 23.63 -5.48 12.35
CA GLY A 80 24.67 -5.68 11.35
C GLY A 80 24.37 -4.95 10.04
N TRP A 81 23.12 -4.98 9.58
CA TRP A 81 22.70 -4.26 8.37
C TRP A 81 22.82 -2.74 8.55
N LYS A 82 22.41 -2.19 9.70
CA LYS A 82 22.57 -0.76 10.02
C LYS A 82 24.03 -0.31 9.94
N LYS A 83 24.94 -1.07 10.57
CA LYS A 83 26.39 -0.79 10.52
C LYS A 83 26.96 -0.79 9.11
N ARG A 84 26.33 -1.52 8.19
CA ARG A 84 26.75 -1.67 6.79
C ARG A 84 25.94 -0.80 5.82
N GLY A 85 25.18 0.18 6.34
CA GLY A 85 24.36 1.06 5.53
C GLY A 85 23.29 0.33 4.72
N TRP A 86 22.70 -0.73 5.29
CA TRP A 86 21.65 -1.57 4.69
C TRP A 86 22.06 -2.27 3.38
N ARG A 87 23.35 -2.62 3.27
CA ARG A 87 23.92 -3.32 2.11
C ARG A 87 24.56 -4.66 2.50
N LYS A 88 24.46 -5.62 1.58
CA LYS A 88 25.17 -6.90 1.62
C LYS A 88 26.64 -6.73 1.20
N SER A 89 27.41 -7.83 1.21
CA SER A 89 28.87 -7.79 0.90
C SER A 89 29.13 -7.49 -0.57
N ASP A 90 28.22 -7.92 -1.43
CA ASP A 90 28.16 -7.61 -2.86
C ASP A 90 27.72 -6.15 -3.16
N LYS A 91 27.62 -5.29 -2.14
CA LYS A 91 27.12 -3.89 -2.19
C LYS A 91 25.65 -3.74 -2.59
N SER A 92 24.94 -4.82 -2.91
CA SER A 92 23.51 -4.74 -3.19
C SER A 92 22.71 -4.47 -1.91
N PRO A 93 21.53 -3.84 -2.00
CA PRO A 93 20.67 -3.61 -0.85
C PRO A 93 20.28 -4.92 -0.16
N VAL A 94 20.08 -4.86 1.15
CA VAL A 94 19.44 -5.95 1.89
C VAL A 94 18.01 -6.13 1.34
N LEU A 95 17.56 -7.39 1.26
CA LEU A 95 16.19 -7.69 0.85
C LEU A 95 15.20 -7.03 1.81
N ASN A 96 14.15 -6.38 1.29
CA ASN A 96 13.16 -5.62 2.07
C ASN A 96 13.79 -4.51 2.94
N ALA A 97 14.91 -3.91 2.52
CA ALA A 97 15.58 -2.85 3.27
C ALA A 97 14.68 -1.65 3.59
N ASP A 98 13.68 -1.38 2.75
CA ASP A 98 12.68 -0.34 2.96
C ASP A 98 11.80 -0.63 4.20
N LEU A 99 11.27 -1.85 4.33
CA LEU A 99 10.51 -2.28 5.50
C LEU A 99 11.40 -2.36 6.74
N MET A 100 12.60 -2.92 6.60
CA MET A 100 13.51 -3.05 7.74
C MET A 100 13.92 -1.70 8.34
N GLN A 101 14.15 -0.68 7.49
CA GLN A 101 14.41 0.69 7.95
C GLN A 101 13.19 1.31 8.64
N ALA A 102 11.99 1.07 8.12
CA ALA A 102 10.76 1.55 8.74
C ALA A 102 10.49 0.88 10.10
N ILE A 103 10.73 -0.43 10.21
CA ILE A 103 10.62 -1.19 11.46
C ILE A 103 11.65 -0.70 12.48
N ASP A 104 12.91 -0.52 12.07
CA ASP A 104 13.96 0.01 12.95
C ASP A 104 13.56 1.36 13.56
N LYS A 105 13.01 2.26 12.74
CA LYS A 105 12.48 3.55 13.22
C LYS A 105 11.30 3.36 14.17
N ALA A 106 10.36 2.48 13.84
CA ALA A 106 9.12 2.29 14.61
C ALA A 106 9.31 1.54 15.92
N ILE A 107 10.36 0.70 16.04
CA ILE A 107 10.67 -0.10 17.23
C ILE A 107 11.64 0.62 18.19
N THR A 108 12.41 1.60 17.69
CA THR A 108 13.41 2.32 18.49
C THR A 108 12.77 3.00 19.71
N GLY A 109 13.33 2.75 20.89
CA GLY A 109 12.85 3.31 22.16
C GLY A 109 11.67 2.56 22.78
N ARG A 110 11.20 1.47 22.17
CA ARG A 110 10.08 0.67 22.63
C ARG A 110 10.53 -0.67 23.21
N LYS A 111 9.72 -1.23 24.10
CA LYS A 111 9.91 -2.58 24.63
C LYS A 111 9.07 -3.56 23.83
N VAL A 112 9.72 -4.24 22.88
CA VAL A 112 9.11 -5.25 22.04
C VAL A 112 9.94 -6.52 22.17
N SER A 113 9.29 -7.61 22.54
CA SER A 113 9.86 -8.96 22.63
C SER A 113 9.21 -9.86 21.59
N PHE A 114 9.91 -10.93 21.21
CA PHE A 114 9.46 -11.85 20.16
C PHE A 114 9.51 -13.28 20.69
N GLU A 115 8.49 -14.06 20.35
CA GLU A 115 8.45 -15.51 20.55
C GLU A 115 8.20 -16.17 19.20
N TRP A 116 9.06 -17.14 18.87
CA TRP A 116 8.82 -17.99 17.72
C TRP A 116 7.81 -19.07 18.11
N VAL A 117 6.68 -19.08 17.42
CA VAL A 117 5.69 -20.15 17.52
C VAL A 117 5.83 -21.07 16.32
N ARG A 118 5.49 -22.35 16.48
CA ARG A 118 5.47 -23.24 15.32
C ARG A 118 4.21 -22.93 14.52
N GLY A 119 4.34 -22.69 13.22
CA GLY A 119 3.18 -22.55 12.33
C GLY A 119 2.29 -23.80 12.37
N HIS A 120 1.05 -23.64 11.91
CA HIS A 120 -0.02 -24.65 11.82
C HIS A 120 -1.03 -24.58 12.99
N SER A 121 -0.93 -25.47 13.98
CA SER A 121 -2.00 -25.69 14.97
C SER A 121 -1.45 -25.73 16.40
N GLY A 122 -2.17 -25.12 17.34
CA GLY A 122 -1.83 -25.03 18.76
C GLY A 122 -1.55 -23.61 19.26
N HIS A 123 -1.72 -22.59 18.40
CA HIS A 123 -1.48 -21.19 18.75
C HIS A 123 -2.63 -20.31 18.23
N PRO A 124 -3.76 -20.21 18.97
CA PRO A 124 -4.98 -19.56 18.48
C PRO A 124 -4.80 -18.12 17.98
N LEU A 125 -3.93 -17.33 18.61
CA LEU A 125 -3.64 -15.96 18.15
C LEU A 125 -2.92 -15.96 16.79
N ASN A 126 -1.96 -16.87 16.59
CA ASN A 126 -1.24 -16.98 15.31
C ASN A 126 -2.14 -17.54 14.22
N GLU A 127 -2.97 -18.55 14.53
CA GLU A 127 -3.97 -19.09 13.61
C GLU A 127 -4.95 -17.99 13.15
N ALA A 128 -5.44 -17.16 14.07
CA ALA A 128 -6.28 -16.03 13.72
C ALA A 128 -5.54 -15.00 12.82
N ALA A 129 -4.27 -14.71 13.10
CA ALA A 129 -3.47 -13.83 12.25
C ALA A 129 -3.26 -14.40 10.84
N ASP A 130 -2.94 -15.69 10.70
CA ASP A 130 -2.82 -16.39 9.40
C ASP A 130 -4.15 -16.29 8.63
N ASP A 131 -5.27 -16.62 9.28
CA ASP A 131 -6.60 -16.56 8.68
C ASP A 131 -6.93 -15.17 8.15
N LYS A 132 -6.69 -14.11 8.93
CA LYS A 132 -6.92 -12.72 8.47
C LYS A 132 -5.96 -12.34 7.33
N ALA A 133 -4.68 -12.72 7.40
CA ALA A 133 -3.70 -12.43 6.34
C ALA A 133 -4.06 -13.15 5.02
N ARG A 134 -4.45 -14.42 5.11
CA ARG A 134 -4.89 -15.24 3.98
C ARG A 134 -6.21 -14.74 3.40
N ALA A 135 -7.15 -14.29 4.23
CA ALA A 135 -8.38 -13.66 3.78
C ALA A 135 -8.10 -12.39 2.98
N ALA A 136 -7.17 -11.54 3.45
CA ALA A 136 -6.76 -10.34 2.72
C ALA A 136 -6.10 -10.68 1.36
N ALA A 137 -5.20 -11.67 1.32
CA ALA A 137 -4.59 -12.14 0.07
C ALA A 137 -5.66 -12.67 -0.92
N THR A 138 -6.64 -13.40 -0.41
CA THR A 138 -7.75 -13.96 -1.19
C THR A 138 -8.68 -12.87 -1.72
N ALA A 139 -8.95 -11.82 -0.93
CA ALA A 139 -9.72 -10.68 -1.38
C ALA A 139 -9.08 -9.99 -2.59
N TYR A 140 -7.74 -9.83 -2.57
CA TYR A 140 -7.00 -9.33 -3.73
C TYR A 140 -7.07 -10.27 -4.95
N GLN A 141 -6.93 -11.58 -4.75
CA GLN A 141 -7.09 -12.56 -5.84
C GLN A 141 -8.48 -12.49 -6.48
N ARG A 142 -9.52 -12.23 -5.68
CA ARG A 142 -10.92 -12.16 -6.12
C ARG A 142 -11.36 -10.77 -6.53
N HIS A 143 -10.49 -9.77 -6.46
CA HIS A 143 -10.80 -8.35 -6.72
C HIS A 143 -11.97 -7.81 -5.88
N VAL A 144 -12.04 -8.20 -4.60
CA VAL A 144 -13.02 -7.69 -3.63
C VAL A 144 -12.34 -6.87 -2.55
N SER A 145 -13.12 -6.09 -1.79
CA SER A 145 -12.61 -5.29 -0.68
C SER A 145 -12.04 -6.16 0.44
N VAL A 146 -10.90 -5.75 0.98
CA VAL A 146 -10.29 -6.37 2.17
C VAL A 146 -11.01 -5.89 3.43
N GLU A 147 -11.32 -6.81 4.34
CA GLU A 147 -11.74 -6.46 5.69
C GLU A 147 -10.51 -6.06 6.51
N SER A 148 -10.35 -4.77 6.77
CA SER A 148 -9.17 -4.25 7.44
C SER A 148 -9.17 -4.38 8.97
N GLY A 149 -10.27 -4.83 9.57
CA GLY A 149 -10.43 -4.95 11.01
C GLY A 149 -10.68 -3.62 11.73
N PRO A 150 -10.96 -3.67 13.04
CA PRO A 150 -11.27 -2.51 13.87
C PRO A 150 -10.04 -1.65 14.20
N GLY A 151 -8.83 -2.12 13.92
CA GLY A 151 -7.60 -1.43 14.31
C GLY A 151 -7.27 -1.65 15.78
N TRP A 152 -6.40 -0.79 16.33
CA TRP A 152 -5.95 -0.91 17.72
C TRP A 152 -6.95 -0.24 18.66
N THR A 153 -7.68 -1.04 19.43
CA THR A 153 -8.75 -0.55 20.32
C THR A 153 -8.43 -0.72 21.81
N ARG A 154 -7.28 -1.32 22.13
CA ARG A 154 -6.86 -1.57 23.51
C ARG A 154 -6.32 -0.28 24.15
N GLY A 155 -6.93 0.12 25.26
CA GLY A 155 -6.50 1.30 26.04
C GLY A 155 -7.17 2.62 25.67
N GLU A 156 -8.12 2.63 24.72
CA GLU A 156 -8.98 3.79 24.48
C GLU A 156 -10.12 3.82 25.51
N ASN A 157 -10.17 4.87 26.33
CA ASN A 157 -11.42 5.28 26.97
C ASN A 157 -12.45 5.51 25.86
N LYS A 158 -13.60 4.82 25.92
CA LYS A 158 -14.70 4.90 24.96
C LYS A 158 -14.90 6.32 24.42
N GLY A 159 -14.74 6.46 23.10
CA GLY A 159 -15.34 7.56 22.34
C GLY A 159 -14.44 8.16 21.27
N THR A 160 -14.33 7.49 20.12
CA THR A 160 -14.56 8.10 18.79
C THR A 160 -14.46 7.01 17.74
N THR A 161 -15.62 6.58 17.25
CA THR A 161 -15.74 5.80 16.01
C THR A 161 -15.17 6.64 14.87
N THR A 162 -13.95 6.35 14.44
CA THR A 162 -13.42 6.88 13.18
C THR A 162 -13.95 5.99 12.06
N THR A 163 -15.15 6.31 11.60
CA THR A 163 -15.73 5.78 10.37
C THR A 163 -14.92 6.30 9.18
N ALA A 164 -14.45 5.39 8.33
CA ALA A 164 -13.93 5.73 7.00
C ALA A 164 -14.99 6.51 6.20
N PRO A 165 -14.61 7.51 5.37
CA PRO A 165 -15.58 8.26 4.58
C PRO A 165 -16.07 7.41 3.41
N GLY A 166 -17.28 6.87 3.58
CA GLY A 166 -18.12 6.37 2.50
C GLY A 166 -18.70 7.53 1.69
N SER A 167 -18.74 7.32 0.39
CA SER A 167 -19.30 8.16 -0.65
C SER A 167 -20.70 8.68 -0.30
N ALA A 168 -20.87 10.00 -0.35
CA ALA A 168 -22.18 10.64 -0.42
C ALA A 168 -22.22 11.54 -1.67
N GLN A 169 -23.21 11.27 -2.51
CA GLN A 169 -23.56 11.99 -3.72
C GLN A 169 -23.88 13.47 -3.42
N GLY A 170 -23.32 14.38 -4.23
CA GLY A 170 -23.75 15.77 -4.30
C GLY A 170 -24.43 16.04 -5.63
N SER A 171 -25.76 15.91 -5.67
CA SER A 171 -26.60 16.53 -6.69
C SER A 171 -26.67 18.04 -6.41
N THR A 172 -26.16 18.85 -7.32
CA THR A 172 -26.31 20.31 -7.28
C THR A 172 -27.59 20.73 -8.00
N ALA A 173 -28.60 21.11 -7.22
CA ALA A 173 -29.72 21.92 -7.67
C ALA A 173 -29.41 23.40 -7.40
N VAL A 174 -29.66 24.23 -8.41
CA VAL A 174 -29.37 25.67 -8.48
C VAL A 174 -30.54 26.47 -7.91
N PRO A 175 -30.28 27.57 -7.18
CA PRO A 175 -31.11 28.77 -7.26
C PRO A 175 -30.23 29.94 -7.74
N GLY A 176 -30.63 30.78 -8.68
CA GLY A 176 -31.92 31.44 -8.84
C GLY A 176 -31.62 32.93 -8.88
N SER A 177 -31.40 33.43 -10.09
CA SER A 177 -31.09 34.82 -10.45
C SER A 177 -32.29 35.74 -10.21
N ALA A 178 -32.05 36.90 -9.59
CA ALA A 178 -32.99 38.02 -9.62
C ALA A 178 -32.23 39.36 -9.67
N GLN A 179 -32.27 39.99 -10.85
CA GLN A 179 -32.01 41.40 -11.07
C GLN A 179 -33.29 42.01 -11.68
N GLY A 180 -33.70 43.18 -11.20
CA GLY A 180 -34.60 44.08 -11.93
C GLY A 180 -35.65 44.80 -11.08
N ALA A 181 -35.46 46.12 -10.92
CA ALA A 181 -36.45 47.22 -10.88
C ALA A 181 -36.02 48.29 -9.84
N ASN A 182 -35.39 49.41 -10.22
CA ASN A 182 -35.92 50.70 -10.74
C ASN A 182 -36.44 51.72 -9.69
N PHE A 183 -35.64 52.81 -9.52
CA PHE A 183 -35.94 54.22 -9.15
C PHE A 183 -36.51 54.63 -7.76
N PRO A 184 -36.38 55.92 -7.32
CA PRO A 184 -35.30 56.90 -7.56
C PRO A 184 -34.89 57.77 -6.32
N SER A 185 -33.72 58.43 -6.47
CA SER A 185 -33.34 59.82 -6.13
C SER A 185 -33.62 60.48 -4.75
N ARG A 186 -32.54 60.95 -4.12
CA ARG A 186 -32.37 62.32 -3.56
C ARG A 186 -30.85 62.59 -3.38
N ALA A 187 -30.19 63.22 -4.35
CA ALA A 187 -29.69 64.61 -4.34
C ALA A 187 -29.03 65.02 -3.00
N GLU A 188 -27.70 65.17 -2.93
CA GLU A 188 -26.92 66.41 -3.26
C GLU A 188 -27.38 67.62 -2.42
N ALA A 189 -26.56 68.52 -1.86
CA ALA A 189 -25.16 68.92 -2.00
C ALA A 189 -24.78 69.66 -0.68
N ALA A 190 -23.52 69.87 -0.31
CA ALA A 190 -22.68 71.06 -0.59
C ALA A 190 -21.82 71.22 0.70
N MET A 191 -20.54 71.63 0.75
CA MET A 191 -19.91 72.84 0.25
C MET A 191 -18.39 72.77 0.58
N THR A 192 -17.56 72.85 -0.47
CA THR A 192 -16.34 73.70 -0.65
C THR A 192 -15.11 73.69 0.31
N PRO A 193 -13.92 74.13 -0.19
CA PRO A 193 -12.62 73.49 0.08
C PRO A 193 -11.60 74.38 0.83
N GLY A 194 -10.51 73.76 1.33
CA GLY A 194 -9.32 74.47 1.82
C GLY A 194 -8.11 73.55 2.04
N LEU A 195 -7.05 73.76 1.28
CA LEU A 195 -5.67 73.30 1.47
C LEU A 195 -4.81 74.54 1.83
N PRO A 196 -3.54 74.45 2.32
CA PRO A 196 -2.79 73.34 2.90
C PRO A 196 -1.90 73.75 4.12
N ARG A 197 -1.06 72.79 4.58
CA ARG A 197 0.30 72.93 5.15
C ARG A 197 0.53 73.19 6.66
N THR A 198 1.32 72.26 7.20
CA THR A 198 2.52 72.41 8.07
C THR A 198 2.45 71.94 9.53
N ALA A 199 3.35 70.97 9.78
CA ALA A 199 4.28 70.83 10.89
C ALA A 199 3.75 70.63 12.33
N ALA A 200 3.95 69.39 12.76
CA ALA A 200 4.78 69.01 13.90
C ALA A 200 4.24 69.17 15.33
N HIS A 201 4.49 68.07 16.07
CA HIS A 201 4.49 67.90 17.52
C HIS A 201 3.14 67.82 18.25
N ALA A 202 2.70 66.58 18.45
CA ALA A 202 2.21 66.16 19.76
C ALA A 202 2.49 64.66 19.96
N SER A 203 3.52 64.37 20.75
CA SER A 203 3.66 63.08 21.42
C SER A 203 2.40 62.82 22.23
N SER A 204 1.60 61.84 21.83
CA SER A 204 0.70 61.14 22.74
C SER A 204 0.92 59.64 22.58
N ARG A 205 1.30 59.01 23.70
CA ARG A 205 1.32 57.56 23.86
C ARG A 205 -0.08 57.04 23.52
N VAL A 206 -0.18 56.25 22.47
CA VAL A 206 -1.11 55.11 22.43
C VAL A 206 -0.23 53.91 22.19
N GLY A 207 0.22 53.30 23.29
CA GLY A 207 0.68 51.92 23.24
C GLY A 207 -0.51 51.11 22.75
N THR A 208 -0.49 50.73 21.48
CA THR A 208 -1.41 49.73 20.95
C THR A 208 -1.08 48.45 21.68
N SER A 209 -1.79 48.23 22.78
CA SER A 209 -1.99 46.93 23.37
C SER A 209 -2.72 46.12 22.31
N THR A 210 -1.96 45.55 21.38
CA THR A 210 -2.44 44.56 20.43
C THR A 210 -2.85 43.40 21.30
N SER A 211 -4.14 43.38 21.61
CA SER A 211 -4.77 42.45 22.54
C SER A 211 -4.30 41.03 22.23
N GLN A 212 -3.96 40.25 23.26
CA GLN A 212 -3.57 38.83 23.13
C GLN A 212 -4.42 38.03 22.11
N PRO A 213 -5.74 38.25 21.96
CA PRO A 213 -6.54 37.64 20.90
C PRO A 213 -6.03 37.90 19.47
N GLN A 214 -5.58 39.11 19.14
CA GLN A 214 -5.12 39.48 17.80
C GLN A 214 -3.77 38.81 17.46
N GLN A 215 -2.90 38.64 18.46
CA GLN A 215 -1.64 37.90 18.31
C GLN A 215 -1.88 36.41 18.09
N ASN A 216 -2.85 35.83 18.81
CA ASN A 216 -3.24 34.44 18.64
C ASN A 216 -3.83 34.16 17.25
N VAL A 217 -4.67 35.06 16.72
CA VAL A 217 -5.21 34.96 15.35
C VAL A 217 -4.09 35.00 14.31
N THR A 218 -3.11 35.89 14.48
CA THR A 218 -1.98 35.99 13.55
C THR A 218 -1.12 34.73 13.56
N ALA A 219 -0.87 34.14 14.74
CA ALA A 219 -0.13 32.89 14.87
C ALA A 219 -0.89 31.71 14.22
N LEU A 220 -2.21 31.61 14.44
CA LEU A 220 -3.05 30.60 13.79
C LEU A 220 -3.04 30.76 12.26
N GLN A 221 -3.08 32.00 11.75
CA GLN A 221 -3.05 32.25 10.31
C GLN A 221 -1.72 31.86 9.67
N GLN A 222 -0.60 32.03 10.39
CA GLN A 222 0.71 31.53 9.95
C GLN A 222 0.78 30.00 9.96
N GLN A 223 0.21 29.35 10.99
CA GLN A 223 0.12 27.88 11.03
C GLN A 223 -0.70 27.33 9.87
N ILE A 224 -1.87 27.93 9.58
CA ILE A 224 -2.71 27.54 8.44
C ILE A 224 -1.92 27.65 7.13
N ALA A 225 -1.20 28.76 6.91
CA ALA A 225 -0.40 28.95 5.71
C ALA A 225 0.74 27.92 5.60
N GLN A 226 1.35 27.54 6.74
CA GLN A 226 2.37 26.49 6.77
C GLN A 226 1.79 25.11 6.44
N THR A 227 0.67 24.75 7.07
CA THR A 227 -0.04 23.50 6.78
C THR A 227 -0.47 23.41 5.32
N GLN A 228 -0.93 24.52 4.72
CA GLN A 228 -1.25 24.57 3.28
C GLN A 228 -0.04 24.26 2.39
N ARG A 229 1.16 24.76 2.74
CA ARG A 229 2.40 24.43 2.00
C ARG A 229 2.78 22.97 2.15
N GLU A 230 2.62 22.39 3.33
CA GLU A 230 2.89 20.98 3.58
C GLU A 230 1.93 20.08 2.80
N ILE A 231 0.63 20.40 2.79
CA ILE A 231 -0.37 19.71 1.98
C ILE A 231 0.00 19.77 0.49
N ALA A 232 0.38 20.93 -0.02
CA ALA A 232 0.79 21.07 -1.43
C ALA A 232 2.04 20.23 -1.76
N SER A 233 3.02 20.19 -0.85
CA SER A 233 4.22 19.35 -0.98
C SER A 233 3.87 17.86 -1.01
N GLU A 234 3.00 17.38 -0.11
CA GLU A 234 2.55 15.99 -0.11
C GLU A 234 1.74 15.64 -1.36
N GLN A 235 0.89 16.55 -1.85
CA GLN A 235 0.19 16.37 -3.11
C GLN A 235 1.17 16.20 -4.29
N GLN A 236 2.28 16.94 -4.31
CA GLN A 236 3.30 16.78 -5.35
C GLN A 236 3.98 15.40 -5.29
N LYS A 237 4.26 14.89 -4.08
CA LYS A 237 4.80 13.54 -3.91
C LYS A 237 3.82 12.46 -4.38
N ILE A 238 2.53 12.62 -4.09
CA ILE A 238 1.47 11.73 -4.56
C ILE A 238 1.42 11.72 -6.10
N VAL A 239 1.48 12.89 -6.74
CA VAL A 239 1.51 12.98 -8.21
C VAL A 239 2.73 12.29 -8.80
N ALA A 240 3.92 12.48 -8.21
CA ALA A 240 5.15 11.80 -8.66
C ALA A 240 5.06 10.27 -8.48
N ALA A 241 4.47 9.81 -7.39
CA ALA A 241 4.23 8.39 -7.15
C ALA A 241 3.26 7.80 -8.20
N HIS A 242 2.19 8.51 -8.53
CA HIS A 242 1.26 8.12 -9.60
C HIS A 242 1.94 8.01 -10.96
N GLN A 243 2.80 8.97 -11.33
CA GLN A 243 3.58 8.89 -12.58
C GLN A 243 4.50 7.66 -12.63
N SER A 244 5.11 7.32 -11.49
CA SER A 244 5.94 6.12 -11.36
C SER A 244 5.12 4.84 -11.53
N ILE A 245 3.92 4.78 -10.93
CA ILE A 245 2.98 3.66 -11.10
C ILE A 245 2.58 3.51 -12.57
N VAL A 246 2.23 4.60 -13.25
CA VAL A 246 1.88 4.58 -14.68
C VAL A 246 3.05 4.04 -15.52
N THR A 247 4.28 4.44 -15.22
CA THR A 247 5.47 3.95 -15.91
C THR A 247 5.69 2.45 -15.69
N ILE A 248 5.51 1.98 -14.45
CA ILE A 248 5.59 0.55 -14.12
C ILE A 248 4.50 -0.22 -14.88
N GLN A 249 3.27 0.30 -14.93
CA GLN A 249 2.18 -0.32 -15.66
C GLN A 249 2.48 -0.46 -17.16
N GLN A 250 3.06 0.57 -17.79
CA GLN A 250 3.49 0.52 -19.20
C GLN A 250 4.55 -0.58 -19.43
N ASN A 251 5.53 -0.69 -18.53
CA ASN A 251 6.55 -1.73 -18.62
C ASN A 251 5.97 -3.14 -18.46
N ILE A 252 4.99 -3.32 -17.55
CA ILE A 252 4.28 -4.59 -17.37
C ILE A 252 3.51 -4.94 -18.66
N THR A 253 2.77 -3.99 -19.24
CA THR A 253 2.06 -4.21 -20.51
C THR A 253 3.01 -4.59 -21.65
N ALA A 254 4.16 -3.92 -21.76
CA ALA A 254 5.17 -4.26 -22.76
C ALA A 254 5.76 -5.66 -22.55
N ALA A 255 5.98 -6.07 -21.29
CA ALA A 255 6.43 -7.42 -20.96
C ALA A 255 5.37 -8.47 -21.31
N GLN A 256 4.09 -8.22 -21.00
CA GLN A 256 2.97 -9.10 -21.36
C GLN A 256 2.87 -9.29 -22.88
N GLN A 257 3.06 -8.24 -23.68
CA GLN A 257 3.09 -8.34 -25.15
C GLN A 257 4.25 -9.23 -25.65
N LYS A 258 5.44 -9.14 -25.02
CA LYS A 258 6.57 -10.01 -25.36
C LYS A 258 6.27 -11.46 -25.02
N ILE A 259 5.66 -11.73 -23.87
CA ILE A 259 5.23 -13.07 -23.45
C ILE A 259 4.23 -13.65 -24.46
N ALA A 260 3.22 -12.86 -24.86
CA ALA A 260 2.24 -13.30 -25.86
C ALA A 260 2.89 -13.69 -27.20
N LYS A 261 3.88 -12.91 -27.67
CA LYS A 261 4.65 -13.26 -28.88
C LYS A 261 5.43 -14.56 -28.72
N ILE A 262 6.01 -14.81 -27.55
CA ILE A 262 6.72 -16.07 -27.26
C ILE A 262 5.72 -17.25 -27.27
N GLN A 263 4.56 -17.09 -26.64
CA GLN A 263 3.51 -18.11 -26.64
C GLN A 263 3.04 -18.45 -28.06
N GLN A 264 2.87 -17.45 -28.94
CA GLN A 264 2.53 -17.68 -30.34
C GLN A 264 3.61 -18.49 -31.08
N LYS A 265 4.89 -18.18 -30.84
CA LYS A 265 6.01 -18.96 -31.41
C LYS A 265 6.00 -20.40 -30.92
N ILE A 266 5.79 -20.62 -29.63
CA ILE A 266 5.68 -21.97 -29.05
C ILE A 266 4.54 -22.74 -29.71
N ALA A 267 3.36 -22.14 -29.85
CA ALA A 267 2.22 -22.77 -30.52
C ALA A 267 2.55 -23.15 -31.97
N SER A 268 3.19 -22.27 -32.74
CA SER A 268 3.62 -22.59 -34.11
C SER A 268 4.62 -23.75 -34.16
N ALA A 269 5.58 -23.79 -33.22
CA ALA A 269 6.55 -24.87 -33.14
C ALA A 269 5.89 -26.21 -32.80
N GLN A 270 4.92 -26.20 -31.86
CA GLN A 270 4.12 -27.38 -31.52
C GLN A 270 3.35 -27.90 -32.74
N GLN A 271 2.74 -27.01 -33.54
CA GLN A 271 2.04 -27.42 -34.76
C GLN A 271 2.98 -28.06 -35.78
N THR A 272 4.17 -27.51 -35.99
CA THR A 272 5.19 -28.11 -36.86
C THR A 272 5.61 -29.50 -36.38
N VAL A 273 5.83 -29.68 -35.08
CA VAL A 273 6.17 -30.99 -34.50
C VAL A 273 5.05 -32.00 -34.72
N THR A 274 3.79 -31.61 -34.52
CA THR A 274 2.64 -32.48 -34.77
C THR A 274 2.53 -32.87 -36.24
N SER A 275 2.72 -31.93 -37.17
CA SER A 275 2.73 -32.23 -38.61
C SER A 275 3.82 -33.23 -38.98
N ALA A 276 5.06 -33.02 -38.48
CA ALA A 276 6.17 -33.94 -38.71
C ALA A 276 5.88 -35.35 -38.15
N GLN A 277 5.26 -35.45 -36.97
CA GLN A 277 4.83 -36.73 -36.40
C GLN A 277 3.80 -37.45 -37.28
N GLN A 278 2.83 -36.71 -37.84
CA GLN A 278 1.82 -37.28 -38.75
C GLN A 278 2.44 -37.78 -40.05
N GLU A 279 3.39 -37.04 -40.63
CA GLU A 279 4.12 -37.45 -41.82
C GLU A 279 4.90 -38.76 -41.58
N ILE A 280 5.63 -38.86 -40.47
CA ILE A 280 6.36 -40.09 -40.08
C ILE A 280 5.41 -41.29 -39.95
N LEU A 281 4.26 -41.10 -39.30
CA LEU A 281 3.24 -42.15 -39.16
C LEU A 281 2.61 -42.56 -40.50
N SER A 282 2.51 -41.63 -41.46
CA SER A 282 2.01 -41.91 -42.81
C SER A 282 3.02 -42.67 -43.67
N ALA A 283 4.31 -42.32 -43.58
CA ALA A 283 5.40 -42.97 -44.29
C ALA A 283 5.58 -44.44 -43.85
N ASN A 284 5.51 -44.69 -42.53
CA ASN A 284 5.58 -46.05 -41.99
C ASN A 284 4.41 -46.96 -42.44
N ARG A 285 3.23 -46.39 -42.71
CA ARG A 285 2.09 -47.16 -43.23
C ARG A 285 2.26 -47.59 -44.70
N HIS A 286 3.01 -46.82 -45.50
CA HIS A 286 3.23 -47.13 -46.92
C HIS A 286 4.38 -48.13 -47.13
N GLY A 287 5.35 -48.20 -46.22
CA GLY A 287 6.44 -49.20 -46.27
C GLY A 287 6.00 -50.64 -45.98
N GLY A 288 4.84 -50.85 -45.34
CA GLY A 288 4.36 -52.17 -44.92
C GLY A 288 3.56 -52.97 -45.95
N ARG A 289 3.19 -52.40 -47.12
CA ARG A 289 2.26 -53.03 -48.08
C ARG A 289 2.91 -53.55 -49.37
N ALA A 290 4.24 -53.52 -49.48
CA ALA A 290 4.97 -53.90 -50.71
C ALA A 290 5.55 -55.33 -50.72
N LYS A 291 5.07 -56.25 -49.87
CA LYS A 291 5.49 -57.68 -49.89
C LYS A 291 4.29 -58.64 -49.78
N SER A 292 3.44 -58.68 -50.79
CA SER A 292 2.52 -59.82 -51.00
C SER A 292 1.98 -59.86 -52.44
N ALA A 293 2.75 -60.45 -53.35
CA ALA A 293 2.36 -61.07 -54.62
C ALA A 293 3.68 -61.68 -55.16
N ASP A 294 3.83 -62.97 -55.48
CA ASP A 294 2.88 -63.97 -55.96
C ASP A 294 3.42 -65.40 -55.65
N PRO A 295 2.62 -66.47 -55.84
CA PRO A 295 2.91 -67.83 -55.44
C PRO A 295 3.74 -68.57 -56.49
N ASN A 296 4.57 -69.52 -56.05
CA ASN A 296 5.04 -70.58 -56.95
C ASN A 296 5.01 -71.94 -56.23
N PRO A 297 4.20 -72.91 -56.71
CA PRO A 297 4.26 -74.30 -56.29
C PRO A 297 5.41 -75.03 -57.00
N ASP A 298 5.74 -76.23 -56.54
CA ASP A 298 6.74 -77.15 -57.10
C ASP A 298 8.21 -76.82 -56.82
N THR A 299 8.84 -77.59 -55.93
CA THR A 299 9.62 -78.76 -56.37
C THR A 299 10.10 -79.59 -55.19
N LEU A 300 9.80 -80.89 -55.27
CA LEU A 300 10.35 -81.99 -54.49
C LEU A 300 11.86 -82.13 -54.74
N PHE A 301 12.59 -82.41 -53.66
CA PHE A 301 13.66 -83.41 -53.45
C PHE A 301 14.72 -82.90 -52.48
#